data_AF-A0A523T9X7-F1
#
_entry.id   AF-A0A523T9X7-F1
#
_cell.length_a   1.000
_cell.length_b   1.000
_cell.length_c   1.000
_cell.angle_alpha   90.00
_cell.angle_beta   90.00
_cell.angle_gamma   90.00
#
_symmetry.space_group_name_H-M   'P 1'
#
loop_
_entity.id
_entity.type
_entity.pdbx_description
1 polymer ?
#
loop_
_entity_poly.entity_id
_entity_poly.type
_entity_poly.pdbx_seq_one_letter_code
_entity_poly.pdbx_strand_id
1 'polypeptide(L)'
;MQEKKIVKIEKEIGGRTLTLEAGRVAKRSDGAVLVQYEETIVLVTVVISSTTQEERDFIPLVVDYRERAYAAGKIPGGFFKREGRPSDGEILASRLIDRSIRPLLPKELRNEVQIIATVLSASESSQPPALAIIGASGALSISGFPYIQPIGAVRVGMLRGEFTINPTDSQLKESELDLVVTGTKEGIMMVEGEAR
;
A
#
# COMPACT_ATOMS: atom_id res chain seq x y z
N MET A 1 13.97 -19.25 18.29
CA MET A 1 13.26 -18.19 17.54
C MET A 1 14.29 -17.12 17.25
N GLN A 2 14.83 -17.01 16.03
CA GLN A 2 15.84 -15.99 15.73
C GLN A 2 15.22 -14.59 15.86
N GLU A 3 15.86 -13.70 16.62
CA GLU A 3 15.48 -12.29 16.65
C GLU A 3 15.72 -11.69 15.26
N LYS A 4 14.64 -11.51 14.49
CA LYS A 4 14.70 -10.73 13.24
C LYS A 4 15.18 -9.32 13.59
N LYS A 5 16.34 -8.93 13.07
CA LYS A 5 16.92 -7.58 13.19
C LYS A 5 15.89 -6.57 12.66
N ILE A 6 15.64 -5.52 13.43
CA ILE A 6 14.81 -4.39 12.98
C ILE A 6 15.61 -3.62 11.94
N VAL A 7 15.02 -3.42 10.77
CA VAL A 7 15.61 -2.62 9.68
C VAL A 7 14.69 -1.45 9.43
N LYS A 8 15.26 -0.25 9.45
CA LYS A 8 14.56 1.01 9.20
C LYS A 8 15.31 1.78 8.14
N ILE A 9 14.60 2.23 7.11
CA ILE A 9 15.14 3.11 6.06
C ILE A 9 14.25 4.35 5.95
N GLU A 10 14.87 5.48 5.65
CA GLU A 10 14.21 6.77 5.56
C GLU A 10 14.67 7.50 4.30
N LYS A 11 13.73 8.18 3.63
CA LYS A 11 14.01 8.99 2.46
C LYS A 11 13.03 10.15 2.37
N GLU A 12 13.52 11.30 1.95
CA GLU A 12 12.67 12.45 1.67
C GLU A 12 12.02 12.33 0.28
N ILE A 13 10.69 12.47 0.23
CA ILE A 13 9.87 12.46 -0.98
C ILE A 13 8.82 13.57 -0.85
N GLY A 14 8.70 14.45 -1.85
CA GLY A 14 7.69 15.53 -1.81
C GLY A 14 7.85 16.48 -0.62
N GLY A 15 9.08 16.70 -0.16
CA GLY A 15 9.40 17.57 0.99
C GLY A 15 9.07 16.98 2.36
N ARG A 16 8.73 15.68 2.43
CA ARG A 16 8.38 14.98 3.68
C ARG A 16 9.14 13.66 3.77
N THR A 17 9.37 13.19 5.00
CA THR A 17 10.08 11.93 5.24
C THR A 17 9.15 10.72 5.08
N LEU A 18 9.50 9.84 4.13
CA LEU A 18 8.97 8.48 4.04
C LEU A 18 9.91 7.53 4.78
N THR A 19 9.31 6.72 5.66
CA THR A 19 10.01 5.73 6.48
C THR A 19 9.43 4.35 6.20
N LEU A 20 10.30 3.37 6.00
CA LEU A 20 9.94 1.96 5.88
C LEU A 20 10.65 1.17 6.97
N GLU A 21 9.89 0.42 7.75
CA GLU A 21 10.41 -0.37 8.86
C GLU A 21 9.95 -1.83 8.75
N ALA A 22 10.90 -2.75 8.86
CA ALA A 22 10.65 -4.19 8.83
C ALA A 22 11.23 -4.88 10.07
N GLY A 23 10.62 -6.00 10.45
CA GLY A 23 11.13 -6.88 11.52
C GLY A 23 10.65 -6.55 12.94
N ARG A 24 10.00 -5.40 13.19
CA ARG A 24 9.42 -5.10 14.52
C ARG A 24 8.11 -5.85 14.78
N VAL A 25 7.17 -5.78 13.84
CA VAL A 25 5.80 -6.29 13.97
C VAL A 25 5.51 -7.43 12.98
N ALA A 26 4.44 -8.20 13.21
CA ALA A 26 3.93 -9.24 12.32
C ALA A 26 4.98 -10.28 11.86
N LYS A 27 5.94 -10.64 12.73
CA LYS A 27 7.10 -11.51 12.42
C LYS A 27 6.78 -12.90 11.85
N ARG A 28 5.53 -13.35 12.00
CA ARG A 28 5.01 -14.64 11.53
C ARG A 28 4.51 -14.61 10.09
N SER A 29 4.28 -13.42 9.52
CA SER A 29 4.07 -13.28 8.08
C SER A 29 5.37 -13.52 7.33
N ASP A 30 5.26 -13.87 6.04
CA ASP A 30 6.42 -14.03 5.18
C ASP A 30 7.11 -12.68 4.98
N GLY A 31 6.33 -11.61 4.74
CA GLY A 31 6.80 -10.24 4.69
C GLY A 31 5.91 -9.27 5.46
N ALA A 32 6.53 -8.33 6.19
CA ALA A 32 5.82 -7.26 6.88
C ALA A 32 6.63 -5.96 6.88
N VAL A 33 5.99 -4.87 6.44
CA VAL A 33 6.57 -3.54 6.42
C VAL A 33 5.58 -2.54 7.00
N LEU A 34 6.08 -1.73 7.92
CA LEU A 34 5.39 -0.56 8.45
C LEU A 34 5.88 0.65 7.67
N VAL A 35 4.96 1.25 6.89
CA VAL A 35 5.20 2.45 6.10
C VAL A 35 4.71 3.62 6.89
N GLN A 36 5.55 4.64 7.05
CA GLN A 36 5.19 5.89 7.69
C GLN A 36 5.53 7.06 6.79
N TYR A 37 4.58 7.98 6.64
CA TYR A 37 4.77 9.26 5.96
C TYR A 37 4.11 10.34 6.81
N GLU A 38 4.93 11.22 7.36
CA GLU A 38 4.53 12.11 8.48
C GLU A 38 3.89 11.31 9.63
N GLU A 39 2.64 11.61 9.97
CA GLU A 39 1.88 10.96 11.04
C GLU A 39 1.06 9.76 10.55
N THR A 40 1.07 9.50 9.23
CA THR A 40 0.30 8.40 8.65
C THR A 40 1.11 7.14 8.67
N ILE A 41 0.50 6.08 9.19
CA ILE A 41 1.14 4.77 9.35
C ILE A 41 0.25 3.70 8.73
N VAL A 42 0.82 2.93 7.81
CA VAL A 42 0.19 1.78 7.17
C VAL A 42 1.04 0.55 7.42
N LEU A 43 0.45 -0.47 8.05
CA LEU A 43 1.07 -1.79 8.16
C LEU A 43 0.64 -2.64 6.98
N VAL A 44 1.61 -3.13 6.21
CA VAL A 44 1.36 -4.06 5.12
C VAL A 44 2.02 -5.40 5.42
N THR A 45 1.23 -6.46 5.34
CA THR A 45 1.68 -7.84 5.55
C THR A 45 1.38 -8.69 4.33
N VAL A 46 2.28 -9.60 4.02
CA VAL A 46 2.23 -10.53 2.90
C VAL A 46 2.36 -11.94 3.46
N VAL A 47 1.45 -12.81 3.06
CA VAL A 47 1.51 -14.25 3.34
C VAL A 47 1.36 -15.01 2.03
N ILE A 48 2.21 -16.01 1.85
CA ILE A 48 2.27 -16.84 0.66
C ILE A 48 2.09 -18.29 1.10
N SER A 49 1.09 -18.96 0.56
CA SER A 49 0.85 -20.37 0.88
C SER A 49 2.05 -21.22 0.46
N SER A 50 2.48 -22.13 1.33
CA SER A 50 3.49 -23.14 1.00
C SER A 50 2.98 -24.19 0.01
N THR A 51 1.66 -24.27 -0.18
CA THR A 51 1.00 -25.23 -1.07
C THR A 51 0.59 -24.54 -2.37
N THR A 52 0.91 -25.17 -3.50
CA THR A 52 0.49 -24.76 -4.84
C THR A 52 -0.90 -25.29 -5.15
N GLN A 53 -1.73 -24.47 -5.82
CA GLN A 53 -3.03 -24.91 -6.32
C GLN A 53 -2.94 -25.14 -7.83
N GLU A 54 -2.61 -26.37 -8.22
CA GLU A 54 -2.33 -26.72 -9.64
C GLU A 54 -3.56 -26.56 -10.55
N GLU A 55 -4.77 -26.65 -10.01
CA GLU A 55 -6.02 -26.56 -10.78
C GLU A 55 -6.42 -25.13 -11.19
N ARG A 56 -5.68 -24.09 -10.77
CA ARG A 56 -5.99 -22.69 -11.11
C ARG A 56 -5.20 -22.19 -12.32
N ASP A 57 -5.89 -21.67 -13.32
CA ASP A 57 -5.28 -21.05 -14.51
C ASP A 57 -4.91 -19.56 -14.32
N PHE A 58 -5.08 -19.00 -13.12
CA PHE A 58 -4.82 -17.59 -12.82
C PHE A 58 -3.99 -17.44 -11.55
N ILE A 59 -3.33 -16.29 -11.40
CA ILE A 59 -2.56 -15.94 -10.20
C ILE A 59 -3.54 -15.67 -9.04
N PRO A 60 -3.55 -16.50 -7.98
CA PRO A 60 -4.45 -16.37 -6.85
C PRO A 60 -3.92 -15.31 -5.86
N LEU A 61 -3.99 -14.05 -6.29
CA LEU A 61 -3.68 -12.87 -5.48
C LEU A 61 -4.96 -12.27 -4.91
N VAL A 62 -4.99 -12.10 -3.59
CA VAL A 62 -6.03 -11.38 -2.84
C VAL A 62 -5.39 -10.20 -2.14
N VAL A 63 -6.01 -9.02 -2.27
CA VAL A 63 -5.57 -7.80 -1.62
C VAL A 63 -6.71 -7.23 -0.80
N ASP A 64 -6.46 -7.04 0.50
CA ASP A 64 -7.40 -6.43 1.44
C ASP A 64 -6.79 -5.15 2.01
N TYR A 65 -7.39 -4.01 1.69
CA TYR A 65 -7.06 -2.73 2.30
C TYR A 65 -8.15 -2.35 3.32
N ARG A 66 -7.72 -1.95 4.53
CA ARG A 66 -8.60 -1.65 5.65
C ARG A 66 -8.21 -0.37 6.38
N GLU A 67 -9.18 0.50 6.59
CA GLU A 67 -9.05 1.70 7.41
C GLU A 67 -9.68 1.47 8.78
N ARG A 68 -8.89 1.67 9.83
CA ARG A 68 -9.39 1.54 11.19
C ARG A 68 -9.87 2.89 11.67
N ALA A 69 -11.05 2.94 12.30
CA ALA A 69 -11.60 4.22 12.77
C ALA A 69 -10.68 4.89 13.80
N TYR A 70 -9.97 4.08 14.60
CA TYR A 70 -8.98 4.57 15.56
C TYR A 70 -7.81 5.31 14.90
N ALA A 71 -7.52 5.07 13.62
CA ALA A 71 -6.43 5.73 12.92
C ALA A 71 -6.63 7.26 12.85
N ALA A 72 -7.89 7.70 12.90
CA ALA A 72 -8.28 9.11 12.97
C ALA A 72 -8.85 9.50 14.35
N GLY A 73 -8.63 8.68 15.39
CA GLY A 73 -9.16 8.92 16.74
C GLY A 73 -10.69 8.80 16.86
N LYS A 74 -11.35 8.09 15.94
CA LYS A 74 -12.82 7.97 15.90
C LYS A 74 -13.29 6.58 16.35
N ILE A 75 -14.50 6.51 16.88
CA ILE A 75 -15.23 5.26 17.12
C ILE A 75 -16.14 4.99 15.91
N PRO A 76 -16.23 3.76 15.37
CA PRO A 76 -17.10 3.46 14.24
C PRO A 76 -18.56 3.86 14.49
N GLY A 77 -19.20 4.50 13.51
CA GLY A 77 -20.54 5.09 13.66
C GLY A 77 -21.69 4.08 13.79
N GLY A 78 -21.53 2.87 13.24
CA GLY A 78 -22.60 1.85 13.16
C GLY A 78 -23.12 1.35 14.52
N PHE A 79 -24.23 0.63 14.50
CA PHE A 79 -24.89 0.11 15.72
C PHE A 79 -23.94 -0.71 16.60
N PHE A 80 -23.16 -1.61 15.97
CA PHE A 80 -22.21 -2.48 16.67
C PHE A 80 -20.89 -1.80 17.07
N LYS A 81 -20.68 -0.51 16.72
CA LYS A 81 -19.45 0.25 17.01
C LYS A 81 -18.14 -0.45 16.58
N ARG A 82 -18.22 -1.22 15.49
CA ARG A 82 -17.11 -1.99 14.91
C ARG A 82 -17.03 -1.72 13.41
N GLU A 83 -15.82 -1.78 12.82
CA GLU A 83 -15.71 -1.75 11.37
C GLU A 83 -16.37 -2.98 10.75
N GLY A 84 -17.29 -2.73 9.80
CA GLY A 84 -18.03 -3.76 9.10
C GLY A 84 -17.36 -4.17 7.79
N ARG A 85 -18.16 -4.39 6.76
CA ARG A 85 -17.68 -4.68 5.39
C ARG A 85 -16.81 -3.54 4.85
N PRO A 86 -15.90 -3.81 3.89
CA PRO A 86 -15.19 -2.78 3.14
C PRO A 86 -16.13 -1.75 2.54
N SER A 87 -15.78 -0.48 2.74
CA SER A 87 -16.37 0.65 2.03
C SER A 87 -15.90 0.69 0.58
N ASP A 88 -16.59 1.44 -0.27
CA ASP A 88 -16.21 1.61 -1.68
C ASP A 88 -14.77 2.17 -1.82
N GLY A 89 -14.39 3.11 -0.95
CA GLY A 89 -13.02 3.63 -0.90
C GLY A 89 -11.98 2.57 -0.56
N GLU A 90 -12.26 1.71 0.43
CA GLU A 90 -11.38 0.59 0.79
C GLU A 90 -11.26 -0.44 -0.36
N ILE A 91 -12.37 -0.70 -1.06
CA ILE A 91 -12.39 -1.60 -2.22
C ILE A 91 -11.58 -1.01 -3.38
N LEU A 92 -11.73 0.29 -3.66
CA LEU A 92 -10.96 0.99 -4.68
C LEU A 92 -9.46 0.99 -4.36
N ALA A 93 -9.08 1.24 -3.11
CA ALA A 93 -7.69 1.16 -2.66
C ALA A 93 -7.13 -0.27 -2.79
N SER A 94 -7.92 -1.29 -2.45
CA SER A 94 -7.55 -2.70 -2.64
C SER A 94 -7.26 -3.01 -4.12
N ARG A 95 -8.13 -2.54 -5.02
CA ARG A 95 -7.95 -2.69 -6.48
C ARG A 95 -6.72 -1.94 -7.00
N LEU A 96 -6.43 -0.76 -6.45
CA LEU A 96 -5.28 0.04 -6.82
C LEU A 96 -3.96 -0.68 -6.51
N ILE A 97 -3.88 -1.29 -5.31
CA ILE A 97 -2.75 -2.12 -4.90
C ILE A 97 -2.65 -3.37 -5.77
N ASP A 98 -3.76 -4.09 -5.98
CA ASP A 98 -3.79 -5.29 -6.83
C ASP A 98 -3.29 -5.01 -8.25
N ARG A 99 -3.81 -3.97 -8.91
CA ARG A 99 -3.40 -3.57 -10.28
C ARG A 99 -1.93 -3.19 -10.36
N SER A 100 -1.36 -2.63 -9.30
CA SER A 100 0.05 -2.22 -9.26
C SER A 100 0.99 -3.41 -9.10
N ILE A 101 0.59 -4.40 -8.30
CA ILE A 101 1.44 -5.53 -7.92
C ILE A 101 1.27 -6.73 -8.85
N ARG A 102 0.06 -7.02 -9.31
CA ARG A 102 -0.27 -8.22 -10.10
C ARG A 102 0.63 -8.41 -11.33
N PRO A 103 1.00 -7.37 -12.11
CA PRO A 103 1.88 -7.55 -13.27
C PRO A 103 3.32 -7.95 -12.90
N LEU A 104 3.75 -7.72 -11.66
CA LEU A 104 5.09 -8.06 -11.17
C LEU A 104 5.20 -9.53 -10.75
N LEU A 105 4.06 -10.20 -10.54
CA LEU A 105 4.04 -11.59 -10.12
C LEU A 105 4.34 -12.52 -11.30
N PRO A 106 5.13 -13.60 -11.10
CA PRO A 106 5.34 -14.62 -12.12
C PRO A 106 4.02 -15.19 -12.63
N LYS A 107 3.89 -15.37 -13.95
CA LYS A 107 2.66 -15.87 -14.56
C LYS A 107 2.34 -17.31 -14.17
N GLU A 108 3.37 -18.06 -13.82
CA GLU A 108 3.34 -19.46 -13.41
C GLU A 108 3.06 -19.60 -11.90
N LEU A 109 2.92 -18.49 -11.17
CA LEU A 109 2.62 -18.53 -9.74
C LEU A 109 1.26 -19.20 -9.48
N ARG A 110 1.27 -20.26 -8.67
CA ARG A 110 0.08 -21.01 -8.23
C ARG A 110 -0.10 -21.02 -6.71
N ASN A 111 0.83 -20.46 -5.96
CA ASN A 111 0.70 -20.25 -4.52
C ASN A 111 -0.28 -19.11 -4.28
N GLU A 112 -1.20 -19.30 -3.32
CA GLU A 112 -2.08 -18.24 -2.86
C GLU A 112 -1.26 -17.14 -2.19
N VAL A 113 -1.44 -15.90 -2.64
CA VAL A 113 -0.78 -14.72 -2.09
C VAL A 113 -1.84 -13.80 -1.51
N GLN A 114 -1.72 -13.50 -0.22
CA GLN A 114 -2.58 -12.54 0.45
C GLN A 114 -1.76 -11.33 0.88
N ILE A 115 -2.23 -10.15 0.48
CA ILE A 115 -1.67 -8.86 0.90
C ILE A 115 -2.74 -8.16 1.74
N ILE A 116 -2.41 -7.84 2.99
CA ILE A 116 -3.29 -7.07 3.88
C ILE A 116 -2.61 -5.75 4.20
N ALA A 117 -3.25 -4.64 3.85
CA ALA A 117 -2.85 -3.29 4.20
C ALA A 117 -3.82 -2.72 5.23
N THR A 118 -3.31 -2.37 6.42
CA THR A 118 -4.12 -1.78 7.49
C THR A 118 -3.59 -0.40 7.84
N VAL A 119 -4.44 0.61 7.73
CA VAL A 119 -4.12 1.96 8.20
C VAL A 119 -4.25 2.01 9.72
N LEU A 120 -3.13 2.33 10.38
CA LEU A 120 -3.01 2.38 11.83
C LEU A 120 -3.09 3.81 12.37
N SER A 121 -2.66 4.78 11.58
CA SER A 121 -2.69 6.21 11.89
C SER A 121 -2.89 6.97 10.59
N ALA A 122 -3.72 8.01 10.62
CA ALA A 122 -4.01 8.84 9.45
C ALA A 122 -4.03 10.32 9.84
N SER A 123 -3.26 11.14 9.11
CA SER A 123 -3.37 12.59 9.16
C SER A 123 -4.30 13.12 8.08
N GLU A 124 -4.75 14.38 8.20
CA GLU A 124 -5.48 15.09 7.14
C GLU A 124 -4.61 15.38 5.90
N SER A 125 -3.30 15.14 5.98
CA SER A 125 -2.34 15.24 4.87
C SER A 125 -2.10 13.92 4.16
N SER A 126 -2.80 12.86 4.56
CA SER A 126 -2.39 11.50 4.28
C SER A 126 -2.91 10.94 2.99
N GLN A 127 -2.06 10.15 2.33
CA GLN A 127 -2.43 9.40 1.12
C GLN A 127 -2.23 7.91 1.35
N PRO A 128 -3.07 7.27 2.19
CA PRO A 128 -2.87 5.90 2.58
C PRO A 128 -2.75 4.88 1.44
N PRO A 129 -3.47 4.99 0.30
CA PRO A 129 -3.36 4.01 -0.79
C PRO A 129 -1.97 3.96 -1.45
N ALA A 130 -1.33 5.11 -1.68
CA ALA A 130 0.02 5.16 -2.25
C ALA A 130 1.04 4.52 -1.28
N LEU A 131 0.92 4.82 0.02
CA LEU A 131 1.75 4.21 1.06
C LEU A 131 1.52 2.69 1.14
N ALA A 132 0.28 2.24 1.01
CA ALA A 132 -0.04 0.82 1.00
C ALA A 132 0.60 0.08 -0.19
N ILE A 133 0.68 0.71 -1.38
CA ILE A 133 1.40 0.15 -2.54
C ILE A 133 2.89 0.02 -2.25
N ILE A 134 3.52 1.06 -1.70
CA ILE A 134 4.95 1.02 -1.32
C ILE A 134 5.18 -0.08 -0.27
N GLY A 135 4.29 -0.20 0.72
CA GLY A 135 4.36 -1.23 1.74
C GLY A 135 4.19 -2.64 1.16
N ALA A 136 3.28 -2.85 0.21
CA ALA A 136 3.10 -4.12 -0.47
C ALA A 136 4.35 -4.52 -1.26
N SER A 137 4.91 -3.56 -2.02
CA SER A 137 6.16 -3.70 -2.74
C SER A 137 7.32 -4.10 -1.81
N GLY A 138 7.48 -3.39 -0.70
CA GLY A 138 8.52 -3.67 0.30
C GLY A 138 8.30 -5.02 1.01
N ALA A 139 7.07 -5.33 1.41
CA ALA A 139 6.74 -6.57 2.11
C ALA A 139 6.95 -7.80 1.22
N LEU A 140 6.55 -7.75 -0.06
CA LEU A 140 6.84 -8.81 -1.02
C LEU A 140 8.34 -8.94 -1.30
N SER A 141 9.08 -7.83 -1.36
CA SER A 141 10.54 -7.86 -1.58
C SER A 141 11.29 -8.59 -0.47
N ILE A 142 10.74 -8.64 0.75
CA ILE A 142 11.35 -9.33 1.90
C ILE A 142 10.65 -10.64 2.27
N SER A 143 9.64 -11.08 1.52
CA SER A 143 8.87 -12.29 1.85
C SER A 143 9.56 -13.60 1.48
N GLY A 144 10.75 -13.54 0.86
CA GLY A 144 11.46 -14.72 0.37
C GLY A 144 10.88 -15.31 -0.92
N PHE A 145 9.89 -14.64 -1.52
CA PHE A 145 9.35 -14.97 -2.83
C PHE A 145 10.39 -14.69 -3.94
N PRO A 146 10.35 -15.39 -5.11
CA PRO A 146 11.22 -15.08 -6.24
C PRO A 146 11.21 -13.58 -6.53
N TYR A 147 12.41 -13.01 -6.65
CA TYR A 147 12.64 -11.56 -6.66
C TYR A 147 11.66 -10.85 -7.61
N ILE A 148 10.74 -10.10 -7.02
CA ILE A 148 9.95 -9.13 -7.75
C ILE A 148 10.71 -7.82 -7.78
N GLN A 149 10.64 -7.14 -8.91
CA GLN A 149 11.17 -5.80 -8.99
C GLN A 149 10.34 -4.86 -8.09
N PRO A 150 10.96 -4.11 -7.17
CA PRO A 150 10.25 -3.17 -6.34
C PRO A 150 9.62 -2.07 -7.20
N ILE A 151 8.38 -1.72 -6.89
CA ILE A 151 7.69 -0.54 -7.42
C ILE A 151 7.64 0.59 -6.41
N GLY A 152 7.62 1.81 -6.93
CA GLY A 152 7.25 3.02 -6.20
C GLY A 152 5.81 3.44 -6.51
N ALA A 153 5.26 4.29 -5.65
CA ALA A 153 3.97 4.93 -5.86
C ALA A 153 4.01 6.37 -5.36
N VAL A 154 3.39 7.27 -6.09
CA VAL A 154 3.17 8.67 -5.69
C VAL A 154 1.79 9.12 -6.13
N ARG A 155 1.19 10.06 -5.39
CA ARG A 155 0.05 10.82 -5.90
C ARG A 155 0.58 12.13 -6.47
N VAL A 156 0.05 12.54 -7.61
CA VAL A 156 0.46 13.74 -8.34
C VAL A 156 -0.74 14.65 -8.48
N GLY A 157 -0.61 15.87 -7.97
CA GLY A 157 -1.53 16.96 -8.22
C GLY A 157 -0.96 17.98 -9.19
N MET A 158 -1.78 18.93 -9.62
CA MET A 158 -1.38 20.09 -10.39
C MET A 158 -1.96 21.34 -9.74
N LEU A 159 -1.09 22.17 -9.16
CA LEU A 159 -1.45 23.41 -8.50
C LEU A 159 -0.91 24.58 -9.33
N ARG A 160 -1.80 25.43 -9.83
CA ARG A 160 -1.42 26.63 -10.62
C ARG A 160 -0.51 26.27 -11.81
N GLY A 161 -0.82 25.18 -12.50
CA GLY A 161 -0.03 24.68 -13.63
C GLY A 161 1.28 23.93 -13.26
N GLU A 162 1.60 23.75 -11.98
CA GLU A 162 2.79 23.02 -11.54
C GLU A 162 2.47 21.67 -10.90
N PHE A 163 3.22 20.64 -11.27
CA PHE A 163 3.07 19.31 -10.66
C PHE A 163 3.53 19.33 -9.21
N THR A 164 2.67 18.81 -8.33
CA THR A 164 2.95 18.66 -6.90
C THR A 164 2.93 17.19 -6.53
N ILE A 165 4.00 16.69 -5.90
CA ILE A 165 4.10 15.31 -5.43
C ILE A 165 3.50 15.19 -4.04
N ASN A 166 2.65 14.18 -3.86
CA ASN A 166 1.93 13.86 -2.63
C ASN A 166 1.25 15.09 -1.99
N PRO A 167 0.37 15.81 -2.74
CA PRO A 167 -0.35 16.97 -2.22
C PRO A 167 -1.22 16.61 -1.00
N THR A 168 -1.39 17.53 -0.05
CA THR A 168 -2.35 17.35 1.06
C THR A 168 -3.79 17.34 0.56
N ASP A 169 -4.73 16.89 1.39
CA ASP A 169 -6.17 16.95 1.04
C ASP A 169 -6.64 18.37 0.74
N SER A 170 -6.11 19.37 1.46
CA SER A 170 -6.40 20.78 1.18
C SER A 170 -5.85 21.23 -0.18
N GLN A 171 -4.64 20.81 -0.53
CA GLN A 171 -4.05 21.09 -1.84
C GLN A 171 -4.82 20.40 -2.96
N LEU A 172 -5.23 19.13 -2.78
CA LEU A 172 -5.99 18.39 -3.78
C LEU A 172 -7.33 19.04 -4.14
N LYS A 173 -7.97 19.77 -3.21
CA LYS A 173 -9.20 20.51 -3.50
C LYS A 173 -9.01 21.62 -4.55
N GLU A 174 -7.83 22.24 -4.55
CA GLU A 174 -7.42 23.28 -5.49
C GLU A 174 -6.72 22.72 -6.73
N SER A 175 -6.51 21.41 -6.79
CA SER A 175 -5.76 20.75 -7.85
C SER A 175 -6.60 20.54 -9.10
N GLU A 176 -6.01 20.82 -10.26
CA GLU A 176 -6.59 20.54 -11.58
C GLU A 176 -6.44 19.07 -11.99
N LEU A 177 -5.57 18.34 -11.27
CA LEU A 177 -5.21 16.97 -11.53
C LEU A 177 -5.16 16.16 -10.23
N ASP A 178 -5.59 14.91 -10.27
CA ASP A 178 -5.40 13.98 -9.16
C ASP A 178 -5.10 12.59 -9.70
N LEU A 179 -3.81 12.24 -9.72
CA LEU A 179 -3.34 10.95 -10.23
C LEU A 179 -2.61 10.17 -9.15
N VAL A 180 -2.88 8.87 -9.04
CA VAL A 180 -1.95 7.92 -8.44
C VAL A 180 -1.16 7.24 -9.56
N VAL A 181 0.16 7.32 -9.48
CA VAL A 181 1.07 6.73 -10.45
C VAL A 181 1.96 5.71 -9.74
N THR A 182 2.08 4.53 -10.34
CA THR A 182 2.99 3.48 -9.87
C THR A 182 3.92 3.04 -10.99
N GLY A 183 5.14 2.68 -10.63
CA GLY A 183 6.18 2.37 -11.61
C GLY A 183 7.37 1.63 -11.03
N THR A 184 8.08 0.93 -11.91
CA THR A 184 9.41 0.38 -11.65
C THR A 184 10.48 1.39 -12.06
N LYS A 185 11.76 0.98 -12.01
CA LYS A 185 12.86 1.79 -12.54
C LYS A 185 12.81 1.94 -14.07
N GLU A 186 12.23 0.97 -14.79
CA GLU A 186 12.20 0.94 -16.26
C GLU A 186 10.96 1.63 -16.84
N GLY A 187 9.88 1.76 -16.08
CA GLY A 187 8.68 2.37 -16.61
C GLY A 187 7.49 2.45 -15.65
N ILE A 188 6.44 3.10 -16.16
CA ILE A 188 5.15 3.26 -15.49
C ILE A 188 4.35 1.96 -15.64
N MET A 189 3.73 1.53 -14.56
CA MET A 189 2.96 0.28 -14.48
C MET A 189 1.46 0.54 -14.45
N MET A 190 1.03 1.50 -13.64
CA MET A 190 -0.38 1.82 -13.47
C MET A 190 -0.54 3.32 -13.22
N VAL A 191 -1.56 3.88 -13.82
CA VAL A 191 -2.04 5.25 -13.58
C VAL A 191 -3.53 5.15 -13.34
N GLU A 192 -3.99 5.80 -12.28
CA GLU A 192 -5.41 5.96 -11.96
C GLU A 192 -5.62 7.40 -11.52
N GLY A 193 -6.67 8.04 -11.99
CA GLY A 193 -7.00 9.37 -11.50
C GLY A 193 -7.97 10.12 -12.39
N GLU A 194 -8.17 11.38 -12.04
CA GLU A 194 -9.07 12.30 -12.71
C GLU A 194 -8.38 13.64 -13.00
N ALA A 195 -8.89 14.33 -14.02
CA ALA A 195 -8.52 15.69 -14.35
C ALA A 195 -9.80 16.51 -14.52
N ARG A 196 -9.74 17.80 -14.17
CA ARG A 196 -10.86 18.74 -14.27
C ARG A 196 -10.78 19.63 -15.49
#